data_AF-A0A1I1QY06-F1
#
_entry.id   AF-A0A1I1QY06-F1
#
_cell.length_a   1.000
_cell.length_b   1.000
_cell.length_c   1.000
_cell.angle_alpha   90.00
_cell.angle_beta   90.00
_cell.angle_gamma   90.00
#
_symmetry.space_group_name_H-M   'P 1'
#
loop_
_entity.id
_entity.type
_entity.pdbx_description
1 polymer ?
#
loop_
_entity_poly.entity_id
_entity_poly.type
_entity_poly.pdbx_seq_one_letter_code
_entity_poly.pdbx_strand_id
1 'polypeptide(L)'
;MFPRDAVILLTGETDLVNAAWRHFTAALGTRLDVSLTMYEHAARVMANEGCTVISVELHGPHGPHGPHCRVRTVEPAPDGTWQGGDGHHCGPDEAVPMALAIVEHGAAAGTGGGRDGGVAGEVTVG
;
A
#
# COMPACT_ATOMS: atom_id res chain seq x y z
N MET A 1 12.05 4.61 -21.34
CA MET A 1 11.40 3.92 -20.21
C MET A 1 10.07 4.62 -20.01
N PHE A 2 8.98 4.04 -20.49
CA PHE A 2 7.65 4.58 -20.19
C PHE A 2 7.43 4.46 -18.68
N PRO A 3 6.74 5.42 -18.02
CA PRO A 3 6.37 5.24 -16.63
C PRO A 3 5.67 3.89 -16.51
N ARG A 4 6.05 3.08 -15.52
CA ARG A 4 5.36 1.81 -15.25
C ARG A 4 3.97 2.18 -14.77
N ASP A 5 2.95 1.82 -15.54
CA ASP A 5 1.57 2.03 -15.15
C ASP A 5 1.31 1.30 -13.81
N ALA A 6 0.61 1.98 -12.90
CA ALA A 6 0.27 1.45 -11.59
C ALA A 6 -1.24 1.23 -11.47
N VAL A 7 -1.62 0.23 -10.68
CA VAL A 7 -3.02 -0.02 -10.32
C VAL A 7 -3.16 -0.02 -8.82
N ILE A 8 -4.02 0.85 -8.31
CA ILE A 8 -4.41 0.87 -6.91
C ILE A 8 -5.64 -0.03 -6.75
N LEU A 9 -5.48 -1.10 -5.98
CA LEU A 9 -6.52 -2.04 -5.61
C LEU A 9 -7.03 -1.69 -4.20
N LEU A 10 -8.27 -1.20 -4.11
CA LEU A 10 -8.93 -0.90 -2.84
C LEU A 10 -9.73 -2.12 -2.35
N THR A 11 -9.49 -2.52 -1.11
CA THR A 11 -10.25 -3.58 -0.43
C THR A 11 -10.54 -3.19 1.02
N GLY A 12 -11.45 -3.91 1.68
CA GLY A 12 -11.79 -3.70 3.09
C GLY A 12 -13.23 -3.24 3.31
N GLU A 13 -13.45 -2.46 4.37
CA GLU A 13 -14.79 -2.01 4.78
C GLU A 13 -15.38 -1.02 3.77
N THR A 14 -16.62 -1.27 3.33
CA THR A 14 -17.26 -0.55 2.23
C THR A 14 -17.29 0.97 2.42
N ASP A 15 -17.57 1.46 3.63
CA ASP A 15 -17.64 2.90 3.89
C ASP A 15 -16.26 3.57 3.79
N LEU A 16 -15.21 2.89 4.26
CA LEU A 16 -13.83 3.37 4.15
C LEU A 16 -13.34 3.31 2.71
N VAL A 17 -13.65 2.25 1.99
CA VAL A 17 -13.34 2.11 0.55
C VAL A 17 -14.02 3.22 -0.25
N ASN A 18 -15.29 3.53 0.02
CA ASN A 18 -16.01 4.62 -0.64
C ASN A 18 -15.41 5.99 -0.34
N ALA A 19 -14.97 6.22 0.90
CA ALA A 19 -14.27 7.44 1.28
C ALA A 19 -12.93 7.56 0.56
N ALA A 20 -12.08 6.53 0.65
CA ALA A 20 -10.78 6.47 -0.02
C ALA A 20 -10.92 6.62 -1.54
N TRP A 21 -11.91 5.99 -2.16
CA TRP A 21 -12.19 6.12 -3.60
C TRP A 21 -12.34 7.59 -4.00
N ARG A 22 -13.14 8.37 -3.28
CA ARG A 22 -13.31 9.81 -3.55
C ARG A 22 -12.01 10.60 -3.38
N HIS A 23 -11.20 10.25 -2.38
CA HIS A 23 -9.92 10.91 -2.17
C HIS A 23 -8.90 10.56 -3.26
N PHE A 24 -8.84 9.30 -3.67
CA PHE A 24 -8.00 8.88 -4.80
C PHE A 24 -8.44 9.51 -6.10
N THR A 25 -9.73 9.55 -6.43
CA THR A 25 -10.16 10.18 -7.68
C THR A 25 -9.86 11.68 -7.70
N ALA A 26 -10.01 12.37 -6.56
CA ALA A 26 -9.62 13.77 -6.43
C ALA A 26 -8.10 13.98 -6.58
N ALA A 27 -7.28 13.11 -5.96
CA ALA A 27 -5.83 13.21 -6.00
C ALA A 27 -5.23 12.81 -7.36
N LEU A 28 -5.81 11.80 -8.02
CA LEU A 28 -5.39 11.37 -9.35
C LEU A 28 -5.80 12.40 -10.40
N GLY A 29 -6.99 12.99 -10.30
CA GLY A 29 -7.44 14.09 -11.16
C GLY A 29 -7.36 13.75 -12.66
N THR A 30 -6.25 14.11 -13.30
CA THR A 30 -5.97 13.86 -14.73
C THR A 30 -4.80 12.91 -14.99
N ARG A 31 -4.28 12.23 -13.96
CA ARG A 31 -3.23 11.21 -14.10
C ARG A 31 -3.76 10.03 -14.90
N LEU A 32 -3.00 9.61 -15.90
CA LEU A 32 -3.32 8.47 -16.78
C LEU A 32 -2.41 7.26 -16.54
N ASP A 33 -1.35 7.46 -15.75
CA ASP A 33 -0.36 6.45 -15.38
C ASP A 33 -0.79 5.60 -14.16
N VAL A 34 -1.92 5.94 -13.54
CA VAL A 34 -2.46 5.24 -12.38
C VAL A 34 -3.94 4.92 -12.59
N SER A 35 -4.29 3.64 -12.53
CA SER A 35 -5.68 3.18 -12.51
C SER A 35 -6.13 2.86 -11.09
N LEU A 36 -7.43 3.01 -10.82
CA LEU A 36 -8.05 2.70 -9.54
C LEU A 36 -9.12 1.61 -9.72
N THR A 37 -9.14 0.60 -8.86
CA THR A 37 -10.13 -0.48 -8.92
C THR A 37 -10.44 -1.04 -7.53
N MET A 38 -11.67 -1.57 -7.37
CA MET A 38 -12.07 -2.42 -6.23
C MET A 38 -12.15 -3.91 -6.62
N TYR A 39 -11.92 -4.21 -7.91
CA TYR A 39 -12.08 -5.55 -8.45
C TYR A 39 -10.72 -6.24 -8.57
N GLU A 40 -10.51 -7.28 -7.77
CA GLU A 40 -9.26 -8.06 -7.79
C GLU A 40 -8.96 -8.67 -9.17
N HIS A 41 -9.99 -9.12 -9.89
CA HIS A 41 -9.82 -9.68 -11.23
C HIS A 41 -9.20 -8.66 -12.20
N ALA A 42 -9.68 -7.42 -12.20
CA ALA A 42 -9.13 -6.36 -13.04
C ALA A 42 -7.68 -6.02 -12.64
N ALA A 43 -7.40 -5.91 -11.33
CA ALA A 43 -6.03 -5.68 -10.85
C ALA A 43 -5.08 -6.80 -11.28
N ARG A 44 -5.54 -8.06 -11.27
CA ARG A 44 -4.74 -9.21 -11.68
C ARG A 44 -4.46 -9.24 -13.17
N VAL A 45 -5.45 -8.93 -14.00
CA VAL A 45 -5.25 -8.78 -15.46
C VAL A 45 -4.17 -7.72 -15.71
N MET A 46 -4.28 -6.56 -15.09
CA MET A 46 -3.30 -5.48 -15.26
C MET A 46 -1.91 -5.86 -14.74
N ALA A 47 -1.81 -6.59 -13.62
CA ALA A 47 -0.54 -7.11 -13.11
C ALA A 47 0.14 -8.04 -14.12
N ASN A 48 -0.62 -8.93 -14.76
CA ASN A 48 -0.11 -9.84 -15.78
C ASN A 48 0.36 -9.12 -17.05
N GLU A 49 -0.21 -7.95 -17.34
CA GLU A 49 0.22 -7.04 -18.42
C GLU A 49 1.44 -6.17 -18.01
N GLY A 50 1.98 -6.35 -16.80
CA GLY A 50 3.19 -5.69 -16.33
C GLY A 50 2.96 -4.42 -15.50
N CYS A 51 1.73 -4.12 -15.09
CA CYS A 51 1.44 -3.00 -14.19
C CYS A 51 1.86 -3.33 -12.75
N THR A 52 2.30 -2.31 -12.01
CA THR A 52 2.57 -2.47 -10.57
C THR A 52 1.27 -2.36 -9.78
N VAL A 53 0.93 -3.38 -8.98
CA VAL A 53 -0.28 -3.33 -8.15
C VAL A 53 0.06 -2.87 -6.74
N ILE A 54 -0.67 -1.86 -6.27
CA ILE A 54 -0.62 -1.36 -4.90
C ILE A 54 -1.94 -1.73 -4.23
N SER A 55 -1.89 -2.68 -3.31
CA SER A 55 -3.03 -3.06 -2.47
C SER A 55 -3.17 -2.06 -1.32
N VAL A 56 -4.39 -1.56 -1.13
CA VAL A 56 -4.80 -0.70 -0.02
C VAL A 56 -5.97 -1.40 0.69
N GLU A 57 -5.66 -2.06 1.79
CA GLU A 57 -6.63 -2.77 2.65
C GLU A 57 -7.08 -1.81 3.76
N LEU A 58 -8.36 -1.45 3.79
CA LEU A 58 -8.93 -0.46 4.71
C LEU A 58 -9.80 -1.13 5.78
N HIS A 59 -9.39 -1.00 7.04
CA HIS A 59 -10.12 -1.53 8.20
C HIS A 59 -10.48 -0.43 9.18
N GLY A 60 -11.69 -0.52 9.73
CA GLY A 60 -12.20 0.39 10.73
C GLY A 60 -11.68 0.06 12.12
N PRO A 61 -11.97 0.93 13.10
CA PRO A 61 -11.48 0.79 14.47
C PRO A 61 -12.02 -0.45 15.20
N HIS A 62 -13.04 -1.10 14.66
CA HIS A 62 -13.65 -2.31 15.19
C HIS A 62 -13.44 -3.53 14.29
N GLY A 63 -12.59 -3.44 13.28
CA GLY A 63 -12.26 -4.57 12.42
C GLY A 63 -11.54 -5.68 13.18
N PRO A 64 -11.57 -6.94 12.70
CA PRO A 64 -10.91 -8.08 13.34
C PRO A 64 -9.38 -7.92 13.46
N HIS A 65 -8.81 -6.94 12.77
CA HIS A 65 -7.39 -6.62 12.75
C HIS A 65 -7.04 -5.29 13.42
N GLY A 66 -8.00 -4.62 14.08
CA GLY A 66 -7.82 -3.30 14.70
C GLY A 66 -7.86 -2.12 13.70
N PRO A 67 -7.57 -0.88 14.14
CA PRO A 67 -7.59 0.35 13.33
C PRO A 67 -6.37 0.44 12.42
N HIS A 68 -6.15 -0.56 11.58
CA HIS A 68 -4.94 -0.66 10.78
C HIS A 68 -5.31 -0.84 9.33
N CYS A 69 -5.17 0.24 8.56
CA CYS A 69 -5.08 0.13 7.11
C CYS A 69 -3.71 -0.42 6.75
N ARG A 70 -3.62 -1.12 5.62
CA ARG A 70 -2.37 -1.70 5.13
C ARG A 70 -2.18 -1.35 3.66
N VAL A 71 -1.02 -0.77 3.34
CA VAL A 71 -0.66 -0.37 1.98
C VAL A 71 0.61 -1.10 1.54
N ARG A 72 0.57 -1.78 0.40
CA ARG A 72 1.72 -2.56 -0.09
C ARG A 72 1.70 -2.78 -1.60
N THR A 73 2.89 -2.91 -2.19
CA THR A 73 3.02 -3.49 -3.53
C THR A 73 2.79 -5.00 -3.45
N VAL A 74 2.01 -5.53 -4.40
CA VAL A 74 1.69 -6.95 -4.48
C VAL A 74 1.88 -7.50 -5.90
N GLU A 75 2.19 -8.78 -5.97
CA GLU A 75 2.31 -9.58 -7.19
C GLU A 75 1.31 -10.74 -7.16
N PRO A 76 0.73 -11.12 -8.31
CA PRO A 76 -0.20 -12.23 -8.37
C PRO A 76 0.53 -13.57 -8.15
N ALA A 77 0.04 -14.35 -7.19
CA ALA A 77 0.54 -15.70 -6.94
C ALA A 77 -0.17 -16.75 -7.82
N PRO A 78 0.46 -17.92 -8.09
CA PRO A 78 -0.14 -18.99 -8.89
C PRO A 78 -1.41 -19.61 -8.31
N ASP A 79 -1.58 -19.56 -6.99
CA ASP A 79 -2.73 -20.08 -6.26
C ASP A 79 -3.95 -19.14 -6.27
N GLY A 80 -3.85 -18.00 -6.97
CA GLY A 80 -4.89 -16.98 -7.03
C GLY A 80 -4.83 -15.96 -5.90
N THR A 81 -3.87 -16.06 -4.98
CA THR A 81 -3.66 -15.07 -3.91
C THR A 81 -2.73 -13.94 -4.35
N TRP A 82 -2.55 -12.94 -3.50
CA TRP A 82 -1.57 -11.87 -3.69
C TRP A 82 -0.36 -12.12 -2.79
N GLN A 83 0.84 -12.03 -3.36
CA GLN A 83 2.10 -12.07 -2.61
C GLN A 83 2.69 -10.68 -2.55
N GLY A 84 3.33 -10.36 -1.43
CA GLY A 84 3.96 -9.06 -1.20
C GLY A 84 4.54 -9.00 0.20
N GLY A 85 5.40 -8.00 0.42
CA GLY A 85 5.98 -7.76 1.74
C GLY A 85 4.93 -7.39 2.79
N ASP A 86 5.39 -7.23 4.03
CA ASP A 86 4.52 -6.92 5.18
C ASP A 86 3.73 -5.61 4.99
N GLY A 87 4.17 -4.71 4.13
CA GLY A 87 3.47 -3.47 3.81
C GLY A 87 3.62 -2.42 4.91
N HIS A 88 3.01 -1.27 4.67
CA HIS A 88 2.96 -0.17 5.62
C HIS A 88 1.60 -0.14 6.30
N HIS A 89 1.62 -0.21 7.63
CA HIS A 89 0.43 -0.03 8.44
C HIS A 89 0.21 1.45 8.74
N CYS A 90 -1.00 1.93 8.55
CA CYS A 90 -1.33 3.34 8.69
C CYS A 90 -2.78 3.54 9.13
N GLY A 91 -3.11 4.78 9.52
CA GLY A 91 -4.49 5.19 9.73
C GLY A 91 -5.27 5.33 8.41
N PRO A 92 -6.61 5.30 8.43
CA PRO A 92 -7.42 5.49 7.23
C PRO A 92 -7.10 6.77 6.45
N ASP A 93 -6.82 7.87 7.17
CA ASP A 93 -6.50 9.17 6.57
C ASP A 93 -5.11 9.20 5.89
N GLU A 94 -4.24 8.26 6.24
CA GLU A 94 -2.87 8.16 5.74
C GLU A 94 -2.74 7.19 4.55
N ALA A 95 -3.74 6.34 4.32
CA ALA A 95 -3.68 5.30 3.30
C ALA A 95 -3.53 5.86 1.88
N VAL A 96 -4.24 6.95 1.57
CA VAL A 96 -4.18 7.63 0.27
C VAL A 96 -2.80 8.26 0.00
N PRO A 97 -2.28 9.17 0.85
CA PRO A 97 -0.96 9.75 0.61
C PRO A 97 0.15 8.70 0.60
N MET A 98 0.04 7.66 1.41
CA MET A 98 1.01 6.56 1.45
C MET A 98 1.02 5.74 0.15
N ALA A 99 -0.15 5.38 -0.38
CA ALA A 99 -0.24 4.66 -1.65
C ALA A 99 0.36 5.48 -2.80
N LEU A 100 0.08 6.79 -2.86
CA LEU A 100 0.64 7.68 -3.87
C LEU A 100 2.16 7.83 -3.72
N ALA A 101 2.68 7.91 -2.49
CA ALA A 101 4.13 7.92 -2.26
C ALA A 101 4.80 6.63 -2.77
N ILE A 102 4.15 5.46 -2.63
CA ILE A 102 4.65 4.20 -3.18
C ILE A 102 4.62 4.20 -4.72
N VAL A 103 3.59 4.79 -5.35
CA VAL A 103 3.58 4.99 -6.82
C VAL A 103 4.80 5.81 -7.26
N GLU A 104 5.10 6.90 -6.56
CA GLU A 104 6.10 7.90 -6.96
C GLU A 104 7.54 7.50 -6.65
N HIS A 105 7.75 6.78 -5.55
CA HIS A 105 9.09 6.50 -5.01
C HIS A 105 9.39 5.02 -4.86
N GLY A 106 8.41 4.14 -5.10
CA GLY A 106 8.50 2.72 -4.79
C GLY A 106 8.39 2.43 -3.29
N ALA A 107 8.47 1.15 -2.91
CA ALA A 107 8.25 0.67 -1.55
C ALA A 107 9.31 1.12 -0.50
N ALA A 108 10.36 1.85 -0.91
CA ALA A 108 11.42 2.29 0.00
C ALA A 108 11.02 3.50 0.89
N ALA A 109 9.85 4.09 0.67
CA ALA A 109 9.48 5.39 1.25
C ALA A 109 8.99 5.36 2.72
N GLY A 110 8.92 4.20 3.39
CA GLY A 110 8.23 4.09 4.69
C GLY A 110 9.03 3.47 5.85
N THR A 111 10.35 3.62 5.90
CA THR A 111 11.14 3.33 7.11
C THR A 111 11.33 4.59 7.95
N GLY A 112 10.35 4.87 8.82
CA GLY A 112 10.43 5.90 9.84
C GLY A 112 9.97 5.37 11.20
N GLY A 113 10.83 4.60 11.88
CA GLY A 113 10.54 4.07 13.21
C GLY A 113 11.53 3.04 13.74
N GLY A 114 12.82 3.16 13.40
CA GLY A 114 13.87 2.32 13.96
C GLY A 114 14.07 2.62 15.44
N ARG A 115 13.64 1.69 16.30
CA ARG A 115 14.19 1.56 17.66
C ARG A 115 15.63 1.04 17.53
N ASP A 116 16.58 1.94 17.34
CA ASP A 116 18.01 1.65 17.58
C ASP A 116 18.27 1.66 19.08
N GLY A 117 17.86 0.58 19.74
CA GLY A 117 18.36 0.18 21.06
C GLY A 117 19.56 -0.73 20.89
N GLY A 118 20.67 -0.17 20.39
CA GLY A 118 21.95 -0.88 20.27
C GLY A 118 22.50 -1.25 21.65
N VAL A 119 22.55 -2.55 21.91
CA VAL A 119 23.31 -3.16 23.00
C VAL A 119 24.77 -3.35 22.55
N ALA A 120 25.67 -3.13 23.51
CA ALA A 120 27.07 -3.57 23.62
C ALA A 120 28.15 -2.49 23.40
N GLY A 121 28.84 -2.18 24.50
CA GLY A 121 30.06 -1.40 24.55
C GLY A 121 30.71 -1.55 25.93
N GLU A 122 31.53 -2.59 26.05
CA GLU A 122 32.44 -2.93 27.15
C GLU A 122 33.23 -1.71 27.67
N VAL A 123 33.21 -1.47 28.99
CA VAL A 123 34.08 -0.49 29.64
C VAL A 123 35.15 -1.24 30.42
N THR A 124 36.37 -1.28 29.87
CA THR A 124 37.58 -1.64 30.60
C THR A 124 37.98 -0.45 31.49
N VAL A 125 38.05 -0.65 32.80
CA VAL A 125 38.62 0.33 33.74
C VAL A 125 40.04 -0.12 34.07
N GLY A 126 41.01 0.76 33.84
CA GLY A 126 42.39 0.64 34.28
C GLY A 126 42.62 1.14 35.70
#